data_AF-A0A383EMZ6-F1
#
_entry.id   AF-A0A383EMZ6-F1
#
_cell.length_a   1.000
_cell.length_b   1.000
_cell.length_c   1.000
_cell.angle_alpha   90.00
_cell.angle_beta   90.00
_cell.angle_gamma   90.00
#
_symmetry.space_group_name_H-M   'P 1'
#
loop_
_entity.id
_entity.type
_entity.pdbx_description
1 polymer ?
#
loop_
_entity_poly.entity_id
_entity_poly.type
_entity_poly.pdbx_seq_one_letter_code
_entity_poly.pdbx_strand_id
1 'polypeptide(L)'
;FFAYPFVATFGGASIFESGKIGFGPYLVLIFPLVMLGVWHFRDRFSVSRLAPILTIVTITYLLWFFFGPSQRVRHLLPAYALLMAATSLIALRLCSKNNKKYALGIFIGVVIILQIGGQAIATVNYARYVFTSEPRDNFLTRNLTNYPAVQWINGNLKPTDKVYTRFRWLNYLFKIPIYYAHTNSEALVDIGPTAKNPSKFFHQLIEQRVTHLLVSDVQGRSSTTGFKQW
;
A
#
# COMPACT_ATOMS: atom_id res chain seq x y z
N PHE A 1 -3.67 -19.20 8.82
CA PHE A 1 -4.27 -18.17 9.69
C PHE A 1 -3.21 -17.49 10.57
N PHE A 2 -2.51 -18.20 11.47
CA PHE A 2 -1.55 -17.59 12.41
C PHE A 2 -0.32 -16.90 11.77
N ALA A 3 0.12 -17.34 10.58
CA ALA A 3 1.22 -16.69 9.86
C ALA A 3 0.80 -15.37 9.17
N TYR A 4 -0.50 -15.09 9.07
CA TYR A 4 -1.01 -13.96 8.30
C TYR A 4 -0.44 -12.61 8.74
N PRO A 5 -0.33 -12.27 10.04
CA PRO A 5 0.30 -11.01 10.45
C PRO A 5 1.75 -10.88 10.00
N PHE A 6 2.52 -11.97 9.99
CA PHE A 6 3.92 -11.95 9.55
C PHE A 6 4.01 -11.81 8.04
N VAL A 7 3.20 -12.56 7.29
CA VAL A 7 3.15 -12.48 5.83
C VAL A 7 2.63 -11.12 5.36
N ALA A 8 1.61 -10.56 6.03
CA ALA A 8 1.12 -9.22 5.71
C ALA A 8 2.14 -8.12 6.03
N THR A 9 2.97 -8.32 7.06
CA THR A 9 3.99 -7.35 7.47
C THR A 9 5.25 -7.40 6.60
N PHE A 10 5.72 -8.61 6.26
CA PHE A 10 6.99 -8.82 5.56
C PHE A 10 6.85 -9.22 4.08
N GLY A 11 5.67 -9.70 3.69
CA GLY A 11 5.33 -10.15 2.33
C GLY A 11 4.22 -9.31 1.71
N GLY A 12 4.32 -7.99 1.86
CA GLY A 12 3.36 -7.06 1.27
C GLY A 12 3.23 -7.25 -0.24
N ALA A 13 2.00 -7.20 -0.76
CA ALA A 13 1.78 -7.34 -2.20
C ALA A 13 2.52 -6.20 -2.93
N SER A 14 3.23 -6.55 -4.01
CA SER A 14 4.04 -5.62 -4.81
C SER A 14 3.25 -4.38 -5.27
N ILE A 15 1.94 -4.53 -5.48
CA ILE A 15 1.03 -3.47 -5.90
C ILE A 15 0.82 -2.36 -4.85
N PHE A 16 1.00 -2.66 -3.55
CA PHE A 16 0.83 -1.68 -2.48
C PHE A 16 2.12 -0.92 -2.19
N GLU A 17 3.22 -1.26 -2.87
CA GLU A 17 4.54 -0.69 -2.63
C GLU A 17 4.95 -0.69 -1.14
N SER A 18 4.34 -1.55 -0.33
CA SER A 18 4.48 -1.54 1.12
C SER A 18 5.87 -1.94 1.60
N GLY A 19 6.68 -2.53 0.71
CA GLY A 19 8.11 -2.77 0.93
C GLY A 19 9.01 -1.54 0.70
N LYS A 20 8.50 -0.44 0.11
CA LYS A 20 9.30 0.74 -0.23
C LYS A 20 9.33 1.79 0.89
N ILE A 21 8.31 1.85 1.75
CA ILE A 21 8.11 2.95 2.71
C ILE A 21 7.48 2.41 4.00
N GLY A 22 8.01 2.82 5.16
CA GLY A 22 7.38 2.59 6.46
C GLY A 22 8.34 2.14 7.55
N PHE A 23 8.02 2.47 8.80
CA PHE A 23 8.84 2.17 9.99
C PHE A 23 8.77 0.69 10.44
N GLY A 24 8.34 -0.24 9.59
CA GLY A 24 8.31 -1.68 9.88
C GLY A 24 9.66 -2.25 10.34
N PRO A 25 10.78 -1.94 9.65
CA PRO A 25 12.11 -2.41 10.05
C PRO A 25 12.55 -1.94 11.44
N TYR A 26 12.02 -0.81 11.92
CA TYR A 26 12.39 -0.27 13.23
C TYR A 26 12.06 -1.24 14.36
N LEU A 27 10.81 -1.71 14.42
CA LEU A 27 10.37 -2.62 15.48
C LEU A 27 11.15 -3.93 15.46
N VAL A 28 11.52 -4.42 14.27
CA VAL A 28 12.33 -5.63 14.11
C VAL A 28 13.74 -5.42 14.65
N LEU A 29 14.39 -4.31 14.30
CA LEU A 29 15.75 -4.00 14.74
C LEU A 29 15.84 -3.82 16.25
N ILE A 30 14.87 -3.16 16.87
CA ILE A 30 14.88 -2.94 18.33
C ILE A 30 14.31 -4.13 19.12
N PHE A 31 13.68 -5.12 18.45
CA PHE A 31 12.98 -6.22 19.11
C PHE A 31 13.84 -6.94 20.18
N PRO A 32 15.13 -7.29 19.92
CA PRO A 32 15.95 -7.93 20.95
C PRO A 32 16.16 -7.05 22.19
N LEU A 33 16.35 -5.74 22.01
CA LEU A 33 16.50 -4.79 23.12
C LEU A 33 15.21 -4.65 23.92
N VAL A 34 14.07 -4.67 23.24
CA VAL A 34 12.75 -4.60 23.88
C VAL A 34 12.51 -5.85 24.72
N MET A 35 12.77 -7.05 24.18
CA MET A 35 12.62 -8.30 24.92
C MET A 35 13.50 -8.35 26.16
N LEU A 36 14.78 -8.00 26.03
CA LEU A 36 15.70 -7.90 27.16
C LEU A 36 15.25 -6.85 28.18
N GLY A 37 14.71 -5.71 27.71
CA GLY A 37 14.21 -4.65 28.57
C GLY A 37 12.98 -5.09 29.36
N VAL A 38 12.01 -5.74 28.71
CA VAL A 38 10.82 -6.29 29.37
C VAL A 38 11.23 -7.32 30.42
N TRP A 39 12.13 -8.25 30.08
CA TRP A 39 12.62 -9.26 31.02
C TRP A 39 13.32 -8.63 32.23
N HIS A 40 14.22 -7.66 31.99
CA HIS A 40 14.99 -7.00 33.04
C HIS A 40 14.14 -6.12 33.97
N PHE A 41 13.03 -5.57 33.46
CA PHE A 41 12.12 -4.71 34.21
C PHE A 41 10.79 -5.38 34.57
N ARG A 42 10.69 -6.71 34.47
CA ARG A 42 9.44 -7.48 34.62
C ARG A 42 8.70 -7.19 35.93
N ASP A 43 9.42 -7.05 37.04
CA ASP A 43 8.85 -6.84 38.37
C ASP A 43 8.18 -5.46 38.51
N ARG A 44 8.54 -4.49 37.68
CA ARG A 44 8.02 -3.13 37.69
C ARG A 44 7.12 -2.81 36.49
N PHE A 45 6.91 -3.78 35.61
CA PHE A 45 6.23 -3.56 34.35
C PHE A 45 4.73 -3.33 34.55
N SER A 46 4.08 -4.12 35.40
CA SER A 46 2.64 -4.04 35.71
C SER A 46 2.22 -2.71 36.35
N VAL A 47 3.13 -2.07 37.10
CA VAL A 47 2.89 -0.78 37.78
C VAL A 47 3.33 0.41 36.90
N SER A 48 3.95 0.14 35.74
CA SER A 48 4.48 1.20 34.88
C SER A 48 3.39 1.91 34.08
N ARG A 49 3.61 3.19 33.74
CA ARG A 49 2.77 3.94 32.80
C ARG A 49 2.77 3.37 31.38
N LEU A 50 3.66 2.41 31.06
CA LEU A 50 3.74 1.75 29.76
C LEU A 50 2.73 0.60 29.63
N ALA A 51 2.37 -0.06 30.73
CA ALA A 51 1.39 -1.13 30.74
C ALA A 51 0.05 -0.72 30.12
N PRO A 52 -0.62 0.38 30.52
CA PRO A 52 -1.89 0.78 29.92
C PRO A 52 -1.75 1.11 28.43
N ILE A 53 -0.63 1.71 27.99
CA ILE A 53 -0.39 2.02 26.57
C ILE A 53 -0.32 0.72 25.76
N LEU A 54 0.47 -0.26 26.22
CA LEU A 54 0.60 -1.55 25.53
C LEU A 54 -0.70 -2.36 25.58
N THR A 55 -1.49 -2.24 26.65
CA THR A 55 -2.83 -2.81 26.72
C THR A 55 -3.75 -2.19 25.65
N ILE A 56 -3.77 -0.86 25.52
CA ILE A 56 -4.54 -0.17 24.48
C ILE A 56 -4.13 -0.66 23.09
N VAL A 57 -2.82 -0.67 22.80
CA VAL A 57 -2.29 -1.17 21.52
C VAL A 57 -2.74 -2.61 21.26
N THR A 58 -2.66 -3.48 22.26
CA THR A 58 -3.05 -4.89 22.15
C THR A 58 -4.54 -5.02 21.89
N ILE A 59 -5.39 -4.32 22.65
CA ILE A 59 -6.85 -4.32 22.45
C ILE A 59 -7.20 -3.79 21.06
N THR A 60 -6.62 -2.66 20.64
CA THR A 60 -6.85 -2.10 19.30
C THR A 60 -6.45 -3.09 18.21
N TYR A 61 -5.31 -3.77 18.37
CA TYR A 61 -4.88 -4.80 17.42
C TYR A 61 -5.84 -5.99 17.36
N LEU A 62 -6.26 -6.51 18.52
CA LEU A 62 -7.20 -7.63 18.59
C LEU A 62 -8.57 -7.26 17.99
N LEU A 63 -9.09 -6.07 18.33
CA LEU A 63 -10.34 -5.57 17.78
C LEU A 63 -10.26 -5.42 16.26
N TRP A 64 -9.17 -4.85 15.75
CA TRP A 64 -8.94 -4.72 14.31
C TRP A 64 -8.82 -6.08 13.62
N PHE A 65 -8.11 -7.04 14.24
CA PHE A 65 -7.87 -8.35 13.66
C PHE A 65 -9.13 -9.21 13.59
N PHE A 66 -9.91 -9.27 14.69
CA PHE A 66 -11.09 -10.14 14.79
C PHE A 66 -12.39 -9.51 14.29
N PHE A 67 -12.54 -8.19 14.41
CA PHE A 67 -13.80 -7.49 14.12
C PHE A 67 -13.68 -6.44 13.01
N GLY A 68 -12.49 -6.19 12.48
CA GLY A 68 -12.27 -5.19 11.45
C GLY A 68 -12.98 -5.55 10.13
N PRO A 69 -13.94 -4.73 9.64
CA PRO A 69 -14.65 -5.00 8.38
C PRO A 69 -13.71 -4.92 7.16
N SER A 70 -12.56 -4.26 7.33
CA SER A 70 -11.50 -4.21 6.33
C SER A 70 -10.16 -4.19 7.06
N GLN A 71 -9.36 -5.25 6.89
CA GLN A 71 -8.01 -5.41 7.45
C GLN A 71 -6.98 -4.51 6.74
N ARG A 72 -7.34 -3.24 6.48
CA ARG A 72 -6.41 -2.24 5.97
C ARG A 72 -5.52 -1.77 7.10
N VAL A 73 -4.21 -1.88 6.88
CA VAL A 73 -3.15 -1.53 7.84
C VAL A 73 -3.22 -0.07 8.30
N ARG A 74 -3.76 0.85 7.49
CA ARG A 74 -3.90 2.26 7.86
C ARG A 74 -4.73 2.52 9.12
N HIS A 75 -5.66 1.63 9.48
CA HIS A 75 -6.43 1.76 10.73
C HIS A 75 -5.59 1.45 11.97
N LEU A 76 -4.48 0.72 11.82
CA LEU A 76 -3.53 0.44 12.90
C LEU A 76 -2.49 1.54 13.08
N LEU A 77 -2.42 2.54 12.19
CA LEU A 77 -1.37 3.56 12.23
C LEU A 77 -1.27 4.29 13.59
N PRO A 78 -2.39 4.66 14.27
CA PRO A 78 -2.31 5.27 15.59
C PRO A 78 -1.76 4.30 16.67
N ALA A 79 -2.22 3.04 16.66
CA ALA A 79 -1.74 2.02 17.59
C ALA A 79 -0.25 1.70 17.33
N TYR A 80 0.18 1.72 16.08
CA TYR A 80 1.57 1.53 15.69
C TYR A 80 2.48 2.64 16.22
N ALA A 81 2.04 3.90 16.19
CA ALA A 81 2.79 5.02 16.78
C ALA A 81 2.97 4.84 18.30
N LEU A 82 1.93 4.43 19.02
CA LEU A 82 1.99 4.13 20.44
C LEU A 82 2.92 2.95 20.76
N LEU A 83 2.83 1.88 19.95
CA LEU A 83 3.70 0.72 20.07
C LEU A 83 5.18 1.10 19.89
N MET A 84 5.49 1.89 18.86
CA MET A 84 6.85 2.39 18.64
C MET A 84 7.31 3.21 19.83
N ALA A 85 6.54 4.20 20.29
CA ALA A 85 6.92 5.01 21.44
C ALA A 85 7.20 4.18 22.70
N ALA A 86 6.31 3.24 23.04
CA ALA A 86 6.47 2.38 24.20
C ALA A 86 7.72 1.48 24.10
N THR A 87 7.94 0.85 22.94
CA THR A 87 9.09 -0.03 22.70
C THR A 87 10.41 0.74 22.66
N SER A 88 10.43 1.94 22.07
CA SER A 88 11.56 2.87 22.12
C SER A 88 11.94 3.22 23.56
N LEU A 89 10.97 3.54 24.42
CA LEU A 89 11.21 3.87 25.83
C LEU A 89 11.79 2.70 26.62
N ILE A 90 11.30 1.49 26.38
CA ILE A 90 11.85 0.26 26.99
C ILE A 90 13.31 0.08 26.58
N ALA A 91 13.59 0.13 25.28
CA ALA A 91 14.94 -0.02 24.74
C ALA A 91 15.88 1.08 25.25
N LEU A 92 15.42 2.33 25.32
CA LEU A 92 16.17 3.47 25.83
C LEU A 92 16.52 3.30 27.30
N ARG A 93 15.57 2.84 28.13
CA ARG A 93 15.80 2.63 29.56
C ARG A 93 16.83 1.54 29.81
N LEU A 94 16.76 0.44 29.05
CA LEU A 94 17.75 -0.62 29.12
C LEU A 94 19.15 -0.12 28.71
N CYS A 95 19.24 0.56 27.57
CA CYS A 95 20.52 1.08 27.05
C CYS A 95 21.12 2.15 27.97
N SER A 96 20.30 3.01 28.58
CA SER A 96 20.74 4.07 29.48
C SER A 96 21.34 3.51 30.77
N LYS A 97 20.77 2.44 31.33
CA LYS A 97 21.30 1.78 32.53
C LYS A 97 22.69 1.18 32.28
N ASN A 98 22.96 0.74 31.06
CA ASN A 98 24.19 0.04 30.70
C ASN A 98 25.23 0.93 29.98
N ASN A 99 25.02 2.27 29.95
CA ASN A 99 25.85 3.21 29.17
C ASN A 99 25.97 2.87 27.66
N LYS A 100 25.00 2.15 27.10
CA LYS A 100 24.95 1.71 25.69
C LYS A 100 23.94 2.50 24.85
N LYS A 101 23.70 3.78 25.18
CA LYS A 101 22.73 4.65 24.46
C LYS A 101 23.04 4.76 22.97
N TYR A 102 24.31 4.65 22.58
CA TYR A 102 24.76 4.66 21.19
C TYR A 102 24.18 3.49 20.38
N ALA A 103 23.94 2.32 20.98
CA ALA A 103 23.39 1.16 20.26
C ALA A 103 21.97 1.44 19.74
N LEU A 104 21.12 2.06 20.57
CA LEU A 104 19.79 2.51 20.15
C LEU A 104 19.89 3.61 19.08
N GLY A 105 20.83 4.53 19.23
CA GLY A 105 21.12 5.58 18.24
C GLY A 105 21.47 5.00 16.87
N ILE A 106 22.30 3.95 16.82
CA ILE A 106 22.66 3.25 15.57
C ILE A 106 21.42 2.65 14.91
N PHE A 107 20.56 1.94 15.66
CA PHE A 107 19.35 1.35 15.08
C PHE A 107 18.38 2.41 14.53
N ILE A 108 18.20 3.52 15.25
CA ILE A 108 17.39 4.65 14.77
C ILE A 108 18.03 5.24 13.50
N GLY A 109 19.35 5.46 13.51
CA GLY A 109 20.08 6.00 12.37
C GLY A 109 19.94 5.15 11.11
N VAL A 110 20.09 3.83 11.23
CA VAL A 110 19.90 2.88 10.12
C VAL A 110 18.50 3.01 9.52
N VAL A 111 17.46 3.06 10.36
CA VAL A 111 16.08 3.22 9.89
C VAL A 111 15.89 4.54 9.19
N ILE A 112 16.36 5.65 9.77
CA ILE A 112 16.24 6.99 9.18
C ILE A 112 16.93 7.01 7.80
N ILE A 113 18.14 6.48 7.69
CA ILE A 113 18.88 6.42 6.43
C ILE A 113 18.11 5.62 5.38
N LEU A 114 17.57 4.46 5.75
CA LEU A 114 16.75 3.64 4.84
C LEU A 114 15.48 4.36 4.39
N GLN A 115 14.77 5.04 5.31
CA GLN A 115 13.55 5.77 4.96
C GLN A 115 13.85 6.97 4.06
N ILE A 116 14.88 7.77 4.39
CA ILE A 116 15.29 8.91 3.56
C ILE A 116 15.76 8.42 2.19
N GLY A 117 16.57 7.35 2.13
CA GLY A 117 17.04 6.77 0.88
C GLY A 117 15.89 6.29 -0.01
N GLY A 118 14.95 5.51 0.55
CA GLY A 118 13.77 5.06 -0.17
C GLY A 118 12.89 6.21 -0.65
N GLN A 119 12.63 7.20 0.21
CA GLN A 119 11.86 8.39 -0.13
C GLN A 119 12.56 9.23 -1.21
N ALA A 120 13.88 9.37 -1.16
CA ALA A 120 14.65 10.10 -2.15
C ALA A 120 14.47 9.46 -3.53
N ILE A 121 14.67 8.13 -3.65
CA ILE A 121 14.48 7.39 -4.91
C ILE A 121 13.06 7.59 -5.44
N ALA A 122 12.05 7.45 -4.59
CA ALA A 122 10.65 7.61 -4.98
C ALA A 122 10.32 9.05 -5.43
N THR A 123 10.98 10.04 -4.86
CA THR A 123 10.70 11.47 -5.12
C THR A 123 11.50 12.03 -6.30
N VAL A 124 12.59 11.39 -6.73
CA VAL A 124 13.45 11.89 -7.83
C VAL A 124 12.67 12.26 -9.08
N ASN A 125 11.71 11.43 -9.51
CA ASN A 125 10.90 11.72 -10.70
C ASN A 125 10.01 12.96 -10.53
N TYR A 126 9.47 13.17 -9.33
CA TYR A 126 8.62 14.31 -9.01
C TYR A 126 9.45 15.58 -8.84
N ALA A 127 10.60 15.48 -8.15
CA ALA A 127 11.55 16.56 -8.02
C ALA A 127 12.02 17.04 -9.39
N ARG A 128 12.36 16.12 -10.30
CA ARG A 128 12.68 16.47 -11.69
C ARG A 128 11.54 17.26 -12.34
N TYR A 129 10.30 16.80 -12.24
CA TYR A 129 9.17 17.52 -12.84
C TYR A 129 8.92 18.91 -12.25
N VAL A 130 9.14 19.09 -10.94
CA VAL A 130 8.93 20.38 -10.26
C VAL A 130 10.08 21.36 -10.52
N PHE A 131 11.32 20.88 -10.47
CA PHE A 131 12.52 21.72 -10.59
C PHE A 131 13.04 21.87 -12.01
N THR A 132 12.49 21.13 -12.97
CA THR A 132 12.79 21.31 -14.39
C THR A 132 11.54 21.77 -15.13
N SER A 133 11.71 22.45 -16.26
CA SER A 133 10.60 22.80 -17.16
C SER A 133 10.12 21.60 -18.00
N GLU A 134 10.09 20.41 -17.41
CA GLU A 134 9.65 19.19 -18.08
C GLU A 134 8.16 19.30 -18.45
N PRO A 135 7.79 19.02 -19.73
CA PRO A 135 6.39 18.96 -20.11
C PRO A 135 5.65 17.87 -19.33
N ARG A 136 4.42 18.18 -18.91
CA ARG A 136 3.53 17.25 -18.17
C ARG A 136 3.44 15.86 -18.81
N ASP A 137 3.34 15.82 -20.14
CA ASP A 137 3.22 14.58 -20.89
C ASP A 137 4.46 13.68 -20.75
N ASN A 138 5.67 14.24 -20.72
CA ASN A 138 6.90 13.48 -20.51
C ASN A 138 6.97 12.90 -19.10
N PHE A 139 6.54 13.68 -18.11
CA PHE A 139 6.45 13.22 -16.73
C PHE A 139 5.44 12.07 -16.59
N LEU A 140 4.24 12.21 -17.18
CA LEU A 140 3.21 11.17 -17.12
C LEU A 140 3.63 9.91 -17.86
N THR A 141 4.27 10.02 -19.03
CA THR A 141 4.81 8.86 -19.77
C THR A 141 5.85 8.09 -18.96
N ARG A 142 6.70 8.78 -18.18
CA ARG A 142 7.69 8.12 -17.32
C ARG A 142 7.08 7.43 -16.10
N ASN A 143 5.99 7.96 -15.54
CA ASN A 143 5.45 7.50 -14.26
C ASN A 143 4.19 6.62 -14.38
N LEU A 144 3.49 6.67 -15.50
CA LEU A 144 2.25 5.92 -15.72
C LEU A 144 2.41 5.00 -16.93
N THR A 145 2.54 3.70 -16.68
CA THR A 145 2.77 2.66 -17.70
C THR A 145 1.81 2.75 -18.89
N ASN A 146 0.55 3.06 -18.64
CA ASN A 146 -0.51 3.06 -19.66
C ASN A 146 -0.85 4.47 -20.18
N TYR A 147 -0.08 5.49 -19.81
CA TYR A 147 -0.35 6.86 -20.28
C TYR A 147 -0.18 7.06 -21.79
N PRO A 148 0.77 6.42 -22.49
CA PRO A 148 0.84 6.52 -23.95
C PRO A 148 -0.45 6.12 -24.67
N ALA A 149 -1.20 5.14 -24.13
CA ALA A 149 -2.51 4.78 -24.67
C ALA A 149 -3.54 5.92 -24.53
N VAL A 150 -3.50 6.67 -23.43
CA VAL A 150 -4.33 7.86 -23.23
C VAL A 150 -3.95 8.97 -24.21
N GLN A 151 -2.66 9.18 -24.46
CA GLN A 151 -2.20 10.16 -25.44
C GLN A 151 -2.70 9.81 -26.84
N TRP A 152 -2.58 8.53 -27.25
CA TRP A 152 -3.10 8.06 -28.53
C TRP A 152 -4.62 8.27 -28.61
N ILE A 153 -5.37 7.85 -27.59
CA ILE A 153 -6.83 7.98 -27.54
C ILE A 153 -7.25 9.45 -27.69
N ASN A 154 -6.65 10.34 -26.92
CA ASN A 154 -6.98 11.76 -26.94
C ASN A 154 -6.61 12.45 -28.27
N GLY A 155 -5.65 11.90 -29.02
CA GLY A 155 -5.21 12.43 -30.31
C GLY A 155 -5.93 11.85 -31.53
N ASN A 156 -6.58 10.68 -31.40
CA ASN A 156 -7.11 9.93 -32.54
C ASN A 156 -8.63 9.67 -32.47
N LEU A 157 -9.23 9.65 -31.29
CA LEU A 157 -10.66 9.39 -31.14
C LEU A 157 -11.49 10.68 -31.11
N LYS A 158 -12.76 10.57 -31.52
CA LYS A 158 -13.69 11.69 -31.57
C LYS A 158 -14.33 11.93 -30.19
N PRO A 159 -14.83 13.14 -29.91
CA PRO A 159 -15.57 13.41 -28.66
C PRO A 159 -16.85 12.57 -28.48
N THR A 160 -17.37 12.00 -29.57
CA THR A 160 -18.53 11.08 -29.56
C THR A 160 -18.14 9.64 -29.24
N ASP A 161 -16.86 9.30 -29.31
CA ASP A 161 -16.38 7.98 -28.94
C ASP A 161 -16.39 7.79 -27.43
N LYS A 162 -16.62 6.56 -26.99
CA LYS A 162 -16.61 6.20 -25.58
C LYS A 162 -15.69 5.02 -25.34
N VAL A 163 -14.69 5.23 -24.49
CA VAL A 163 -13.68 4.20 -24.16
C VAL A 163 -14.07 3.46 -22.89
N TYR A 164 -14.17 2.15 -22.98
CA TYR A 164 -14.18 1.27 -21.82
C TYR A 164 -12.77 1.15 -21.24
N THR A 165 -12.62 1.27 -19.93
CA THR A 165 -11.33 1.08 -19.25
C THR A 165 -11.51 0.49 -17.86
N ARG A 166 -10.54 -0.31 -17.42
CA ARG A 166 -10.42 -0.80 -16.03
C ARG A 166 -9.37 -0.04 -15.23
N PHE A 167 -8.67 0.92 -15.84
CA PHE A 167 -7.55 1.64 -15.23
C PHE A 167 -8.04 2.92 -14.56
N ARG A 168 -8.47 2.81 -13.30
CA ARG A 168 -9.01 3.94 -12.52
C ARG A 168 -8.11 5.18 -12.53
N TRP A 169 -6.80 4.98 -12.41
CA TRP A 169 -5.81 6.06 -12.32
C TRP A 169 -5.67 6.88 -13.62
N LEU A 170 -6.18 6.38 -14.75
CA LEU A 170 -6.15 7.10 -16.03
C LEU A 170 -7.41 7.93 -16.27
N ASN A 171 -8.50 7.72 -15.50
CA ASN A 171 -9.81 8.30 -15.79
C ASN A 171 -9.77 9.83 -15.94
N TYR A 172 -8.94 10.51 -15.14
CA TYR A 172 -8.79 11.97 -15.16
C TYR A 172 -7.92 12.52 -16.31
N LEU A 173 -7.36 11.64 -17.13
CA LEU A 173 -6.45 11.99 -18.23
C LEU A 173 -7.13 11.89 -19.60
N PHE A 174 -8.30 11.27 -19.69
CA PHE A 174 -9.09 11.21 -20.91
C PHE A 174 -9.81 12.54 -21.18
N LYS A 175 -9.82 12.95 -22.45
CA LYS A 175 -10.56 14.12 -22.95
C LYS A 175 -11.89 13.75 -23.62
N ILE A 176 -12.18 12.45 -23.69
CA ILE A 176 -13.38 11.88 -24.29
C ILE A 176 -14.19 11.10 -23.24
N PRO A 177 -15.48 10.82 -23.48
CA PRO A 177 -16.28 9.96 -22.61
C PRO A 177 -15.61 8.61 -22.31
N ILE A 178 -15.70 8.18 -21.05
CA ILE A 178 -15.22 6.87 -20.63
C ILE A 178 -16.31 6.08 -19.93
N TYR A 179 -16.20 4.75 -20.02
CA TYR A 179 -16.89 3.81 -19.16
C TYR A 179 -15.85 3.13 -18.27
N TYR A 180 -15.83 3.49 -16.98
CA TYR A 180 -14.93 2.86 -16.03
C TYR A 180 -15.58 1.59 -15.46
N ALA A 181 -15.04 0.43 -15.84
CA ALA A 181 -15.57 -0.84 -15.39
C ALA A 181 -14.78 -1.36 -14.18
N HIS A 182 -15.50 -1.69 -13.11
CA HIS A 182 -14.91 -2.26 -11.89
C HIS A 182 -15.87 -3.23 -11.22
N THR A 183 -15.38 -4.43 -10.87
CA THR A 183 -16.19 -5.54 -10.35
C THR A 183 -16.99 -5.19 -9.08
N ASN A 184 -16.49 -4.24 -8.29
CA ASN A 184 -17.08 -3.89 -6.99
C ASN A 184 -17.76 -2.52 -6.99
N SER A 185 -17.88 -1.86 -8.15
CA SER A 185 -18.41 -0.50 -8.22
C SER A 185 -19.40 -0.29 -9.36
N GLU A 186 -19.47 -1.20 -10.33
CA GLU A 186 -20.29 -1.03 -11.52
C GLU A 186 -20.95 -2.36 -11.91
N ALA A 187 -22.28 -2.37 -12.03
CA ALA A 187 -23.08 -3.58 -12.30
C ALA A 187 -23.61 -3.67 -13.74
N LEU A 188 -23.43 -2.61 -14.55
CA LEU A 188 -24.05 -2.52 -15.88
C LEU A 188 -23.34 -3.41 -16.92
N VAL A 189 -22.03 -3.62 -16.77
CA VAL A 189 -21.26 -4.60 -17.56
C VAL A 189 -20.72 -5.65 -16.60
N ASP A 190 -21.14 -6.90 -16.80
CA ASP A 190 -20.81 -8.03 -15.96
C ASP A 190 -19.39 -8.51 -16.25
N ILE A 191 -18.45 -8.08 -15.40
CA ILE A 191 -17.04 -8.46 -15.45
C ILE A 191 -16.61 -9.28 -14.23
N GLY A 192 -17.58 -9.88 -13.54
CA GLY A 192 -17.31 -10.75 -12.40
C GLY A 192 -16.53 -12.00 -12.81
N PRO A 193 -15.86 -12.69 -11.87
CA PRO A 193 -15.08 -13.90 -12.16
C PRO A 193 -15.92 -15.06 -12.74
N THR A 194 -17.25 -15.00 -12.58
CA THR A 194 -18.20 -15.98 -13.11
C THR A 194 -18.79 -15.57 -14.47
N ALA A 195 -18.51 -14.37 -14.96
CA ALA A 195 -18.99 -13.88 -16.24
C ALA A 195 -18.26 -14.59 -17.39
N LYS A 196 -18.92 -15.59 -18.00
CA LYS A 196 -18.36 -16.40 -19.09
C LYS A 196 -19.10 -16.23 -20.43
N ASN A 197 -20.10 -15.37 -20.49
CA ASN A 197 -20.93 -15.18 -21.68
C ASN A 197 -20.44 -13.95 -22.48
N PRO A 198 -19.67 -14.13 -23.56
CA PRO A 198 -19.15 -13.02 -24.36
C PRO A 198 -20.26 -12.25 -25.08
N SER A 199 -21.36 -12.92 -25.46
CA SER A 199 -22.51 -12.26 -26.10
C SER A 199 -23.17 -11.29 -25.14
N LYS A 200 -23.39 -11.70 -23.88
CA LYS A 200 -23.92 -10.83 -22.83
C LYS A 200 -23.01 -9.62 -22.59
N PHE A 201 -21.71 -9.85 -22.47
CA PHE A 201 -20.72 -8.78 -22.31
C PHE A 201 -20.78 -7.78 -23.47
N PHE A 202 -20.81 -8.27 -24.71
CA PHE A 202 -20.91 -7.42 -25.89
C PHE A 202 -22.20 -6.60 -25.93
N HIS A 203 -23.36 -7.21 -25.63
CA HIS A 203 -24.62 -6.47 -25.53
C HIS A 203 -24.58 -5.37 -24.46
N GLN A 204 -24.03 -5.67 -23.29
CA GLN A 204 -23.88 -4.69 -22.21
C GLN A 204 -22.98 -3.52 -22.65
N LEU A 205 -21.90 -3.77 -23.39
CA LEU A 205 -21.06 -2.70 -23.93
C LEU A 205 -21.82 -1.82 -24.93
N ILE A 206 -22.64 -2.42 -25.81
CA ILE A 206 -23.49 -1.70 -26.75
C ILE A 206 -24.52 -0.83 -26.01
N GLU A 207 -25.18 -1.38 -24.98
CA GLU A 207 -26.13 -0.64 -24.15
C GLU A 207 -25.47 0.57 -23.46
N GLN A 208 -24.20 0.41 -23.06
CA GLN A 208 -23.40 1.50 -22.50
C GLN A 208 -22.82 2.45 -23.56
N ARG A 209 -23.10 2.23 -24.85
CA ARG A 209 -22.59 2.99 -25.99
C ARG A 209 -21.07 3.07 -26.03
N VAL A 210 -20.40 2.00 -25.61
CA VAL A 210 -18.94 1.88 -25.69
C VAL A 210 -18.55 1.65 -27.14
N THR A 211 -17.61 2.45 -27.65
CA THR A 211 -17.09 2.30 -29.03
C THR A 211 -15.70 1.67 -29.08
N HIS A 212 -14.92 1.81 -28.01
CA HIS A 212 -13.53 1.33 -27.95
C HIS A 212 -13.23 0.65 -26.61
N LEU A 213 -12.32 -0.31 -26.61
CA LEU A 213 -11.86 -1.03 -25.42
C LEU A 213 -10.39 -0.72 -25.12
N LEU A 214 -10.12 -0.17 -23.94
CA LEU A 214 -8.79 -0.11 -23.35
C LEU A 214 -8.67 -1.16 -22.25
N VAL A 215 -8.08 -2.30 -22.59
CA VAL A 215 -7.83 -3.41 -21.67
C VAL A 215 -6.33 -3.66 -21.57
N SER A 216 -5.82 -3.99 -20.38
CA SER A 216 -4.51 -4.65 -20.28
C SER A 216 -4.58 -5.98 -21.02
N ASP A 217 -3.44 -6.40 -21.55
CA ASP A 217 -3.23 -7.69 -22.23
C ASP A 217 -4.16 -8.76 -21.65
N VAL A 218 -4.91 -9.40 -22.55
CA VAL A 218 -5.70 -10.58 -22.20
C VAL A 218 -4.70 -11.53 -21.59
N GLN A 219 -4.80 -11.82 -20.28
CA GLN A 219 -4.00 -12.84 -19.62
C GLN A 219 -4.17 -14.12 -20.43
N GLY A 220 -3.26 -14.36 -21.38
CA GLY A 220 -3.18 -15.61 -22.10
C GLY A 220 -2.85 -16.64 -21.04
N ARG A 221 -3.84 -17.45 -20.66
CA ARG A 221 -3.75 -18.66 -19.81
C ARG A 221 -2.42 -18.77 -19.03
N SER A 222 -2.13 -17.85 -18.12
CA SER A 222 -1.02 -18.04 -17.18
C SER A 222 -1.61 -18.78 -16.00
N SER A 223 -1.45 -20.10 -16.01
CA SER A 223 -1.63 -20.98 -14.86
C SER A 223 -0.57 -20.66 -13.81
N THR A 224 -0.68 -19.51 -13.17
CA THR A 224 0.13 -19.18 -12.00
C THR A 224 -0.82 -18.96 -10.85
N THR A 225 -0.94 -20.01 -10.05
CA THR A 225 -1.27 -20.03 -8.63
C THR A 225 -0.71 -18.80 -7.91
N GLY A 226 -1.43 -17.69 -7.97
CA GLY A 226 -1.11 -16.45 -7.28
C GLY A 226 -2.23 -16.14 -6.31
N PHE A 227 -1.98 -16.41 -5.03
CA PHE A 227 -2.76 -16.05 -3.84
C PHE A 227 -4.22 -15.67 -4.09
N LYS A 228 -5.12 -16.61 -3.78
CA LYS A 228 -6.52 -16.28 -3.45
C LYS A 228 -6.49 -15.20 -2.37
N GLN A 229 -6.98 -14.01 -2.70
CA GLN A 229 -7.37 -13.03 -1.70
C GLN A 229 -8.44 -13.70 -0.85
N TRP A 230 -8.11 -13.89 0.43
CA TRP A 230 -9.06 -14.19 1.48
C TRP A 230 -9.69 -12.88 1.95
#